data_AF-A0A550C276-F1
#
_entry.id   AF-A0A550C276-F1
#
_cell.length_a   1.000
_cell.length_b   1.000
_cell.length_c   1.000
_cell.angle_alpha   90.00
_cell.angle_beta   90.00
_cell.angle_gamma   90.00
#
_symmetry.space_group_name_H-M   'P 1'
#
loop_
_entity.id
_entity.type
_entity.pdbx_description
1 polymer ?
#
loop_
_entity_poly.entity_id
_entity_poly.type
_entity_poly.pdbx_seq_one_letter_code
_entity_poly.pdbx_strand_id
1 'polypeptide(L)'
;MWPLSYVRLGARAGVPAPYHPSFSVSRWVASSTATPGIAVAKAGSRPVMSRAKPPRISTLSSQKLTDADSVDVSGKSRFNIRTPFGAVKLPYYGSGKYRFPPDTRGFLYFTAPPAVPSIRFRIVDGGNSSDFDHGRDLLLPNGLTPWNVSQNAIVKAQRVVPLRRLLAHEGSEFRDDGSTTSTAQWPQTLDPARLTCLDTVMLSGKNPYLDLPTGRVYLAYTGDHRIGFPEHTRGFLYFDLASLSVRFRILGGHDVIEFKRGSDLLLLDGRTPWCISFHRVASWNSYAPIREQLLLDNLVSKQQIRSHVYVVSTLDHTRLTDADLLDLSGLARCEVSVAPADREMFTLPVRCGESPSRFPIDARGFLYWHVPEENPYDAELRFRRTESLERFAQGHDLWMPGRDRPWSLRLRGLARQAASHSRPLLEYLKQAGLADESVINHHAKTTVTHMRDVFLVRFRLRSLSVRLRVGTLSCHIVFRGMPWVDIYSGAALARLVVLDDTQTTVRLGLRIVTMLDGPRMNCDGKVRSDAVPPKVGHLVPGRRYNRDYGPTNSWSTVRSLGLRKSSKEGKVLLKIMGQSGDDMDTQRMQ
;
A
#
# COMPACT_ATOMS: atom_id res chain seq x y z
N MET A 1 12.09 -25.76 30.75
CA MET A 1 10.70 -26.24 30.88
C MET A 1 9.78 -25.05 31.02
N TRP A 2 8.95 -24.78 30.01
CA TRP A 2 7.89 -23.76 30.05
C TRP A 2 6.59 -24.43 29.55
N PRO A 3 5.43 -24.23 30.18
CA PRO A 3 4.22 -24.95 29.83
C PRO A 3 3.56 -24.36 28.58
N LEU A 4 3.27 -25.24 27.61
CA LEU A 4 2.43 -24.97 26.44
C LEU A 4 0.95 -24.99 26.86
N SER A 5 0.33 -23.82 27.00
CA SER A 5 -1.11 -23.68 27.16
C SER A 5 -1.80 -23.67 25.79
N TYR A 6 -2.57 -24.73 25.51
CA TYR A 6 -3.43 -24.86 24.34
C TYR A 6 -4.68 -23.97 24.49
N VAL A 7 -4.81 -22.92 23.66
CA VAL A 7 -6.06 -22.16 23.53
C VAL A 7 -6.89 -22.77 22.40
N ARG A 8 -8.05 -23.35 22.74
CA ARG A 8 -9.12 -23.73 21.80
C ARG A 8 -9.90 -22.48 21.40
N LEU A 9 -9.88 -22.11 20.13
CA LEU A 9 -10.81 -21.14 19.55
C LEU A 9 -11.96 -21.88 18.85
N GLY A 10 -13.17 -21.75 19.40
CA GLY A 10 -14.41 -22.20 18.78
C GLY A 10 -14.90 -21.17 17.77
N ALA A 11 -15.14 -21.59 16.53
CA ALA A 11 -15.76 -20.75 15.51
C ALA A 11 -17.28 -20.66 15.75
N ARG A 12 -17.79 -19.48 16.10
CA ARG A 12 -19.22 -19.15 15.96
C ARG A 12 -19.47 -18.61 14.56
N ALA A 13 -20.43 -19.22 13.87
CA ALA A 13 -20.96 -18.73 12.59
C ALA A 13 -21.79 -17.47 12.84
N GLY A 14 -21.29 -16.32 12.40
CA GLY A 14 -22.05 -15.07 12.33
C GLY A 14 -22.74 -14.96 10.97
N VAL A 15 -24.04 -14.70 11.00
CA VAL A 15 -24.93 -14.44 9.85
C VAL A 15 -24.51 -13.13 9.16
N PRO A 16 -24.51 -13.05 7.82
CA PRO A 16 -24.15 -11.82 7.12
C PRO A 16 -25.30 -10.80 7.13
N ALA A 17 -24.98 -9.54 7.48
CA ALA A 17 -25.85 -8.38 7.29
C ALA A 17 -25.95 -8.00 5.79
N PRO A 18 -27.07 -7.42 5.32
CA PRO A 18 -27.30 -7.19 3.91
C PRO A 18 -26.60 -5.92 3.40
N TYR A 19 -25.92 -6.05 2.27
CA TYR A 19 -25.39 -4.96 1.47
C TYR A 19 -26.50 -4.35 0.60
N HIS A 20 -26.68 -3.02 0.67
CA HIS A 20 -27.08 -2.19 -0.47
C HIS A 20 -25.81 -1.88 -1.29
N PRO A 21 -25.88 -1.84 -2.64
CA PRO A 21 -26.24 -0.59 -3.31
C PRO A 21 -26.95 -0.74 -4.67
N SER A 22 -27.85 0.19 -4.98
CA SER A 22 -28.29 0.50 -6.35
C SER A 22 -27.89 1.94 -6.66
N PHE A 23 -26.77 2.11 -7.35
CA PHE A 23 -26.48 3.34 -8.08
C PHE A 23 -26.99 3.16 -9.51
N SER A 24 -28.01 3.94 -9.86
CA SER A 24 -28.52 4.09 -11.22
C SER A 24 -27.49 4.85 -12.07
N VAL A 25 -26.96 4.18 -13.09
CA VAL A 25 -26.14 4.80 -14.13
C VAL A 25 -27.08 5.34 -15.20
N SER A 26 -27.27 6.66 -15.22
CA SER A 26 -27.97 7.35 -16.32
C SER A 26 -27.05 7.38 -17.55
N ARG A 27 -27.34 6.52 -18.52
CA ARG A 27 -26.75 6.49 -19.86
C ARG A 27 -27.14 7.76 -20.62
N TRP A 28 -26.19 8.67 -20.83
CA TRP A 28 -26.33 9.75 -21.80
C TRP A 28 -26.03 9.21 -23.20
N VAL A 29 -27.06 9.13 -24.03
CA VAL A 29 -26.93 8.93 -25.49
C VAL A 29 -26.90 10.32 -26.11
N ALA A 30 -25.82 10.65 -26.81
CA ALA A 30 -25.78 11.83 -27.66
C ALA A 30 -26.59 11.54 -28.92
N SER A 31 -27.70 12.25 -29.12
CA SER A 31 -28.40 12.29 -30.40
C SER A 31 -28.48 13.73 -30.87
N SER A 32 -27.85 13.96 -32.01
CA SER A 32 -27.81 15.22 -32.76
C SER A 32 -29.05 15.31 -33.64
N THR A 33 -29.87 16.34 -33.44
CA THR A 33 -30.73 16.93 -34.48
C THR A 33 -31.13 18.33 -34.04
N ALA A 34 -30.78 19.32 -34.85
CA ALA A 34 -31.09 20.73 -34.67
C ALA A 34 -32.49 21.06 -35.19
N THR A 35 -33.24 21.86 -34.42
CA THR A 35 -34.42 22.61 -34.87
C THR A 35 -34.44 23.96 -34.13
N PRO A 36 -34.69 25.10 -34.80
CA PRO A 36 -34.64 26.42 -34.17
C PRO A 36 -35.96 26.71 -33.44
N GLY A 37 -35.88 26.84 -32.11
CA GLY A 37 -36.99 27.25 -31.24
C GLY A 37 -36.82 28.70 -30.77
N ILE A 38 -37.85 29.50 -31.01
CA ILE A 38 -38.00 30.91 -30.66
C ILE A 38 -37.77 31.15 -29.15
N ALA A 39 -36.89 32.11 -28.83
CA ALA A 39 -36.53 32.46 -27.46
C ALA A 39 -37.60 33.33 -26.79
N VAL A 40 -38.25 32.80 -25.76
CA VAL A 40 -39.02 33.56 -24.78
C VAL A 40 -38.11 33.92 -23.61
N ALA A 41 -37.91 35.23 -23.39
CA ALA A 41 -37.07 35.77 -22.33
C ALA A 41 -37.65 35.47 -20.94
N LYS A 42 -36.90 34.72 -20.11
CA LYS A 42 -37.18 34.54 -18.69
C LYS A 42 -36.37 35.55 -17.88
N ALA A 43 -37.04 36.55 -17.33
CA ALA A 43 -36.50 37.47 -16.33
C ALA A 43 -36.25 36.72 -15.01
N GLY A 44 -35.10 36.97 -14.35
CA GLY A 44 -34.92 36.65 -12.94
C GLY A 44 -33.67 35.87 -12.51
N SER A 45 -32.51 36.03 -13.15
CA SER A 45 -31.24 35.58 -12.56
C SER A 45 -30.59 36.73 -11.78
N ARG A 46 -30.65 36.70 -10.44
CA ARG A 46 -29.85 37.60 -9.58
C ARG A 46 -28.37 37.48 -9.97
N PRO A 47 -27.65 38.60 -10.17
CA PRO A 47 -26.24 38.56 -10.52
C PRO A 47 -25.49 37.82 -9.42
N VAL A 48 -24.91 36.67 -9.77
CA VAL A 48 -23.94 35.98 -8.92
C VAL A 48 -22.74 36.90 -8.83
N MET A 49 -22.68 37.73 -7.78
CA MET A 49 -21.51 38.57 -7.53
C MET A 49 -20.33 37.64 -7.36
N SER A 50 -19.50 37.53 -8.39
CA SER A 50 -18.28 36.73 -8.34
C SER A 50 -17.47 37.22 -7.16
N ARG A 51 -17.19 36.32 -6.22
CA ARG A 51 -16.50 36.66 -4.99
C ARG A 51 -15.08 37.07 -5.36
N ALA A 52 -14.80 38.38 -5.35
CA ALA A 52 -13.51 38.92 -5.72
C ALA A 52 -12.38 38.14 -4.99
N LYS A 53 -11.38 37.69 -5.75
CA LYS A 53 -10.24 36.96 -5.17
C LYS A 53 -9.54 37.87 -4.16
N PRO A 54 -9.10 37.35 -3.01
CA PRO A 54 -8.35 38.16 -2.06
C PRO A 54 -7.09 38.72 -2.73
N PRO A 55 -6.72 39.98 -2.45
CA PRO A 55 -5.50 40.58 -2.97
C PRO A 55 -4.27 39.80 -2.52
N ARG A 56 -3.24 39.78 -3.37
CA ARG A 56 -1.99 39.04 -3.13
C ARG A 56 -0.90 40.04 -2.79
N ILE A 57 -0.14 39.76 -1.73
CA ILE A 57 1.11 40.45 -1.44
C ILE A 57 2.28 39.50 -1.71
N SER A 58 3.35 40.03 -2.26
CA SER A 58 4.57 39.33 -2.61
C SER A 58 5.72 39.66 -1.66
N THR A 59 5.65 40.79 -0.95
CA THR A 59 6.68 41.22 -0.02
C THR A 59 6.16 41.97 1.21
N LEU A 60 6.96 42.01 2.28
CA LEU A 60 6.81 42.89 3.44
C LEU A 60 7.96 43.90 3.57
N SER A 61 8.96 43.86 2.69
CA SER A 61 10.06 44.82 2.66
C SER A 61 9.59 46.11 1.98
N SER A 62 9.69 47.25 2.68
CA SER A 62 9.30 48.55 2.12
C SER A 62 10.06 48.90 0.82
N GLN A 63 11.30 48.42 0.68
CA GLN A 63 12.15 48.66 -0.49
C GLN A 63 11.77 47.81 -1.71
N LYS A 64 10.96 46.76 -1.53
CA LYS A 64 10.58 45.81 -2.59
C LYS A 64 9.11 45.91 -3.00
N LEU A 65 8.36 46.83 -2.38
CA LEU A 65 6.93 46.99 -2.64
C LEU A 65 6.70 47.38 -4.10
N THR A 66 5.66 46.79 -4.69
CA THR A 66 5.15 47.14 -6.02
C THR A 66 3.69 47.54 -5.91
N ASP A 67 3.15 48.25 -6.90
CA ASP A 67 1.73 48.67 -6.89
C ASP A 67 0.76 47.47 -6.80
N ALA A 68 1.20 46.28 -7.23
CA ALA A 68 0.44 45.04 -7.11
C ALA A 68 0.28 44.55 -5.65
N ASP A 69 1.15 45.00 -4.74
CA ASP A 69 1.08 44.69 -3.30
C ASP A 69 0.12 45.63 -2.54
N SER A 70 -0.45 46.64 -3.23
CA SER A 70 -1.40 47.59 -2.66
C SER A 70 -2.73 46.90 -2.35
N VAL A 71 -3.22 47.09 -1.12
CA VAL A 71 -4.44 46.46 -0.63
C VAL A 71 -5.41 47.55 -0.17
N ASP A 72 -6.65 47.50 -0.69
CA ASP A 72 -7.74 48.31 -0.17
C ASP A 72 -8.48 47.55 0.95
N VAL A 73 -8.41 48.04 2.18
CA VAL A 73 -9.08 47.44 3.35
C VAL A 73 -10.28 48.24 3.86
N SER A 74 -10.63 49.33 3.18
CA SER A 74 -11.66 50.30 3.59
C SER A 74 -12.98 49.63 3.98
N GLY A 75 -13.52 49.98 5.15
CA GLY A 75 -14.82 49.50 5.64
C GLY A 75 -14.88 48.01 6.01
N LYS A 76 -13.79 47.23 5.87
CA LYS A 76 -13.77 45.81 6.24
C LYS A 76 -13.56 45.66 7.75
N SER A 77 -14.16 44.67 8.40
CA SER A 77 -13.84 44.37 9.81
C SER A 77 -12.64 43.43 9.96
N ARG A 78 -12.40 42.65 8.90
CA ARG A 78 -11.26 41.77 8.71
C ARG A 78 -10.95 41.75 7.22
N PHE A 79 -9.68 41.84 6.84
CA PHE A 79 -9.29 41.68 5.44
C PHE A 79 -8.50 40.38 5.26
N ASN A 80 -8.73 39.74 4.11
CA ASN A 80 -8.02 38.54 3.72
C ASN A 80 -6.99 38.94 2.67
N ILE A 81 -5.76 38.50 2.84
CA ILE A 81 -4.71 38.61 1.83
C ILE A 81 -4.13 37.23 1.55
N ARG A 82 -3.54 37.09 0.36
CA ARG A 82 -2.78 35.91 -0.02
C ARG A 82 -1.30 36.25 -0.06
N THR A 83 -0.49 35.43 0.58
CA THR A 83 0.97 35.40 0.40
C THR A 83 1.31 34.21 -0.49
N PRO A 84 2.56 34.07 -0.98
CA PRO A 84 3.03 32.83 -1.58
C PRO A 84 2.86 31.60 -0.65
N PHE A 85 2.76 31.83 0.65
CA PHE A 85 2.75 30.80 1.70
C PHE A 85 1.36 30.52 2.30
N GLY A 86 0.31 31.10 1.72
CA GLY A 86 -1.08 30.88 2.15
C GLY A 86 -1.86 32.17 2.39
N ALA A 87 -3.13 32.02 2.78
CA ALA A 87 -4.02 33.13 3.07
C ALA A 87 -3.99 33.50 4.56
N VAL A 88 -3.99 34.80 4.86
CA VAL A 88 -4.05 35.33 6.22
C VAL A 88 -5.22 36.31 6.35
N LYS A 89 -5.88 36.27 7.50
CA LYS A 89 -7.02 37.11 7.84
C LYS A 89 -6.66 38.01 9.02
N LEU A 90 -6.59 39.31 8.76
CA LEU A 90 -6.13 40.31 9.73
C LEU A 90 -7.32 41.18 10.18
N PRO A 91 -7.60 41.28 11.49
CA PRO A 91 -8.60 42.19 12.02
C PRO A 91 -8.04 43.62 12.14
N TYR A 92 -8.92 44.62 12.07
CA TYR A 92 -8.53 45.99 12.41
C TYR A 92 -8.28 46.14 13.91
N TYR A 93 -9.30 45.96 14.76
CA TYR A 93 -9.14 46.06 16.21
C TYR A 93 -10.02 45.04 16.94
N GLY A 94 -9.49 44.47 18.03
CA GLY A 94 -10.16 43.46 18.85
C GLY A 94 -10.58 42.21 18.07
N SER A 95 -11.74 41.63 18.44
CA SER A 95 -12.32 40.45 17.79
C SER A 95 -12.98 40.74 16.43
N GLY A 96 -12.64 41.86 15.77
CA GLY A 96 -13.21 42.28 14.49
C GLY A 96 -14.57 42.99 14.63
N LYS A 97 -14.83 43.65 15.77
CA LYS A 97 -16.00 44.51 15.94
C LYS A 97 -15.87 45.83 15.18
N TYR A 98 -14.65 46.31 15.01
CA TYR A 98 -14.35 47.57 14.36
C TYR A 98 -14.03 47.36 12.88
N ARG A 99 -14.48 48.30 12.05
CA ARG A 99 -14.16 48.34 10.62
C ARG A 99 -12.97 49.25 10.39
N PHE A 100 -12.13 48.92 9.40
CA PHE A 100 -11.13 49.84 8.89
C PHE A 100 -11.82 51.15 8.47
N PRO A 101 -11.20 52.32 8.73
CA PRO A 101 -11.71 53.60 8.27
C PRO A 101 -12.00 53.62 6.75
N PRO A 102 -12.81 54.56 6.25
CA PRO A 102 -12.85 54.84 4.81
C PRO A 102 -11.44 55.19 4.30
N ASP A 103 -11.22 55.01 3.00
CA ASP A 103 -9.98 55.37 2.29
C ASP A 103 -8.70 54.76 2.89
N THR A 104 -8.81 53.53 3.40
CA THR A 104 -7.68 52.75 3.93
C THR A 104 -7.12 51.85 2.81
N ARG A 105 -6.42 52.46 1.86
CA ARG A 105 -5.65 51.76 0.82
C ARG A 105 -4.15 51.94 1.07
N GLY A 106 -3.38 50.87 0.90
CA GLY A 106 -1.93 50.94 1.09
C GLY A 106 -1.27 49.59 1.26
N PHE A 107 -0.15 49.54 1.98
CA PHE A 107 0.78 48.41 1.97
C PHE A 107 1.00 47.82 3.36
N LEU A 108 1.17 46.50 3.43
CA LEU A 108 1.73 45.84 4.60
C LEU A 108 3.26 45.89 4.52
N TYR A 109 3.90 46.27 5.61
CA TYR A 109 5.36 46.32 5.66
C TYR A 109 5.89 45.90 7.04
N PHE A 110 7.11 45.40 7.07
CA PHE A 110 7.79 45.02 8.29
C PHE A 110 8.67 46.15 8.81
N THR A 111 8.58 46.41 10.11
CA THR A 111 9.43 47.39 10.82
C THR A 111 10.50 46.66 11.60
N ALA A 112 11.76 47.02 11.38
CA ALA A 112 12.92 46.51 12.10
C ALA A 112 13.44 47.58 13.12
N PRO A 113 14.40 47.24 13.99
CA PRO A 113 14.96 48.18 14.98
C PRO A 113 15.36 49.54 14.40
N PRO A 114 15.23 50.64 15.16
CA PRO A 114 15.05 50.70 16.63
C PRO A 114 13.60 50.48 17.13
N ALA A 115 12.62 50.33 16.24
CA ALA A 115 11.25 49.99 16.64
C ALA A 115 11.11 48.50 17.02
N VAL A 116 10.14 48.19 17.88
CA VAL A 116 9.78 46.79 18.19
C VAL A 116 9.33 46.10 16.88
N PRO A 117 9.93 44.94 16.52
CA PRO A 117 9.59 44.19 15.33
C PRO A 117 8.09 43.97 15.17
N SER A 118 7.52 44.51 14.10
CA SER A 118 6.08 44.39 13.85
C SER A 118 5.74 44.56 12.38
N ILE A 119 4.65 43.93 11.94
CA ILE A 119 4.08 44.19 10.60
C ILE A 119 3.04 45.30 10.77
N ARG A 120 3.18 46.37 10.00
CA ARG A 120 2.28 47.54 10.03
C ARG A 120 1.57 47.67 8.69
N PHE A 121 0.55 48.53 8.66
CA PHE A 121 -0.15 48.90 7.43
C PHE A 121 0.04 50.39 7.20
N ARG A 122 0.67 50.76 6.09
CA ARG A 122 0.86 52.17 5.70
C ARG A 122 -0.16 52.55 4.65
N ILE A 123 -0.96 53.58 4.94
CA ILE A 123 -1.96 54.18 4.04
C ILE A 123 -1.23 55.10 3.07
N VAL A 124 -1.50 54.94 1.78
CA VAL A 124 -0.89 55.68 0.68
C VAL A 124 -1.99 56.09 -0.30
N ASP A 125 -2.07 57.39 -0.61
CA ASP A 125 -3.05 57.90 -1.55
C ASP A 125 -2.74 57.38 -2.96
N GLY A 126 -3.75 56.94 -3.70
CA GLY A 126 -3.59 56.34 -5.04
C GLY A 126 -3.10 54.89 -5.05
N GLY A 127 -2.36 54.46 -4.03
CA GLY A 127 -1.87 53.08 -3.88
C GLY A 127 -0.60 52.78 -4.68
N ASN A 128 0.16 53.80 -5.06
CA ASN A 128 1.45 53.64 -5.74
C ASN A 128 2.57 53.38 -4.72
N SER A 129 3.49 52.49 -5.06
CA SER A 129 4.66 52.15 -4.25
C SER A 129 5.64 53.32 -4.08
N SER A 130 5.74 54.23 -5.07
CA SER A 130 6.57 55.45 -5.01
C SER A 130 6.17 56.41 -3.89
N ASP A 131 4.91 56.36 -3.47
CA ASP A 131 4.34 57.28 -2.49
C ASP A 131 4.43 56.72 -1.06
N PHE A 132 5.07 55.54 -0.88
CA PHE A 132 5.18 54.86 0.41
C PHE A 132 5.83 55.71 1.49
N ASP A 133 6.86 56.50 1.16
CA ASP A 133 7.57 57.34 2.14
C ASP A 133 6.73 58.54 2.59
N HIS A 134 5.79 59.00 1.76
CA HIS A 134 4.85 60.08 2.07
C HIS A 134 3.57 59.57 2.75
N GLY A 135 3.38 58.25 2.80
CA GLY A 135 2.24 57.62 3.45
C GLY A 135 2.26 57.74 4.97
N ARG A 136 1.12 57.43 5.59
CA ARG A 136 0.95 57.42 7.06
C ARG A 136 0.58 56.04 7.56
N ASP A 137 1.08 55.65 8.73
CA ASP A 137 0.66 54.40 9.35
C ASP A 137 -0.84 54.45 9.69
N LEU A 138 -1.56 53.35 9.42
CA LEU A 138 -2.92 53.16 9.90
C LEU A 138 -2.91 53.18 11.43
N LEU A 139 -3.71 54.04 12.03
CA LEU A 139 -3.83 54.15 13.48
C LEU A 139 -4.97 53.27 14.01
N LEU A 140 -4.89 52.86 15.27
CA LEU A 140 -5.99 52.24 16.01
C LEU A 140 -7.10 53.26 16.31
N PRO A 141 -8.30 52.83 16.77
CA PRO A 141 -9.41 53.75 17.08
C PRO A 141 -9.10 54.84 18.13
N ASN A 142 -8.01 54.69 18.89
CA ASN A 142 -7.54 55.71 19.82
C ASN A 142 -6.86 56.91 19.11
N GLY A 143 -6.59 56.83 17.81
CA GLY A 143 -5.95 57.89 17.03
C GLY A 143 -4.48 58.14 17.35
N LEU A 144 -3.85 57.29 18.18
CA LEU A 144 -2.49 57.50 18.68
C LEU A 144 -1.55 56.34 18.34
N THR A 145 -2.04 55.11 18.39
CA THR A 145 -1.19 53.93 18.25
C THR A 145 -1.26 53.37 16.83
N PRO A 146 -0.14 53.16 16.12
CA PRO A 146 -0.14 52.45 14.86
C PRO A 146 -0.70 51.03 14.98
N TRP A 147 -1.59 50.67 14.07
CA TRP A 147 -2.05 49.32 13.87
C TRP A 147 -0.86 48.43 13.52
N ASN A 148 -0.74 47.29 14.20
CA ASN A 148 0.33 46.36 13.94
C ASN A 148 -0.07 44.90 14.24
N VAL A 149 0.63 43.98 13.59
CA VAL A 149 0.78 42.59 14.01
C VAL A 149 2.07 42.52 14.83
N SER A 150 1.92 42.44 16.16
CA SER A 150 3.04 42.46 17.09
C SER A 150 3.98 41.27 16.90
N GLN A 151 5.25 41.42 17.31
CA GLN A 151 6.23 40.34 17.38
C GLN A 151 5.66 39.07 18.03
N ASN A 152 5.00 39.20 19.18
CA ASN A 152 4.40 38.07 19.88
C ASN A 152 3.30 37.38 19.05
N ALA A 153 2.51 38.13 18.28
CA ALA A 153 1.54 37.55 17.35
C ALA A 153 2.24 36.85 16.19
N ILE A 154 3.28 37.47 15.59
CA ILE A 154 4.10 36.89 14.53
C ILE A 154 4.65 35.54 14.98
N VAL A 155 5.21 35.44 16.18
CA VAL A 155 5.81 34.22 16.76
C VAL A 155 4.77 33.18 17.14
N LYS A 156 3.69 33.56 17.85
CA LYS A 156 2.81 32.59 18.51
C LYS A 156 1.50 32.30 17.78
N ALA A 157 0.97 33.25 17.00
CA ALA A 157 -0.38 33.09 16.46
C ALA A 157 -0.38 32.28 15.15
N GLN A 158 -1.09 31.15 15.14
CA GLN A 158 -1.23 30.29 13.96
C GLN A 158 -1.79 31.04 12.74
N ARG A 159 -2.68 32.01 12.95
CA ARG A 159 -3.32 32.77 11.88
C ARG A 159 -2.34 33.62 11.05
N VAL A 160 -1.16 33.96 11.59
CA VAL A 160 -0.15 34.79 10.88
C VAL A 160 1.04 33.98 10.38
N VAL A 161 0.95 32.65 10.40
CA VAL A 161 1.98 31.76 9.82
C VAL A 161 2.36 32.14 8.38
N PRO A 162 1.43 32.46 7.46
CA PRO A 162 1.80 32.88 6.11
C PRO A 162 2.67 34.15 6.07
N LEU A 163 2.44 35.11 6.97
CA LEU A 163 3.25 36.33 7.08
C LEU A 163 4.62 36.05 7.68
N ARG A 164 4.67 35.19 8.70
CA ARG A 164 5.94 34.74 9.30
C ARG A 164 6.81 34.04 8.26
N ARG A 165 6.21 33.19 7.43
CA ARG A 165 6.89 32.54 6.30
C ARG A 165 7.39 33.55 5.27
N LEU A 166 6.61 34.60 4.99
CA LEU A 166 7.02 35.68 4.10
C LEU A 166 8.22 36.47 4.64
N LEU A 167 8.23 36.82 5.93
CA LEU A 167 9.37 37.48 6.57
C LEU A 167 10.64 36.63 6.51
N ALA A 168 10.52 35.33 6.81
CA ALA A 168 11.65 34.40 6.77
C ALA A 168 12.20 34.26 5.34
N HIS A 169 11.34 34.21 4.34
CA HIS A 169 11.73 34.15 2.92
C HIS A 169 12.50 35.40 2.46
N GLU A 170 12.24 36.56 3.07
CA GLU A 170 12.92 37.81 2.72
C GLU A 170 14.29 38.00 3.39
N GLY A 171 14.70 37.06 4.24
CA GLY A 171 15.95 37.17 4.99
C GLY A 171 15.94 38.31 6.01
N SER A 172 14.76 38.79 6.44
CA SER A 172 14.69 39.76 7.53
C SER A 172 15.30 39.14 8.79
N GLU A 173 16.20 39.88 9.46
CA GLU A 173 16.88 39.50 10.71
C GLU A 173 15.92 39.43 11.91
N PHE A 174 14.78 38.78 11.75
CA PHE A 174 13.91 38.41 12.84
C PHE A 174 14.59 37.30 13.65
N ARG A 175 15.58 37.68 14.47
CA ARG A 175 16.17 36.84 15.50
C ARG A 175 15.14 36.71 16.61
N ASP A 176 14.79 35.48 16.94
CA ASP A 176 13.99 35.19 18.13
C ASP A 176 14.96 35.20 19.31
N ASP A 177 14.79 36.17 20.20
CA ASP A 177 15.70 36.45 21.31
C ASP A 177 15.56 35.36 22.39
N GLY A 178 16.13 34.18 22.14
CA GLY A 178 16.46 33.20 23.17
C GLY A 178 15.33 32.37 23.80
N SER A 179 14.09 32.44 23.32
CA SER A 179 13.03 31.52 23.77
C SER A 179 13.20 30.13 23.14
N THR A 180 13.82 29.22 23.90
CA THR A 180 14.25 27.85 23.56
C THR A 180 13.16 26.86 23.10
N THR A 181 11.97 27.30 22.72
CA THR A 181 10.91 26.40 22.24
C THR A 181 10.24 26.93 20.97
N SER A 182 10.68 26.39 19.84
CA SER A 182 9.91 26.33 18.59
C SER A 182 9.91 27.58 17.70
N THR A 183 11.09 28.04 17.29
CA THR A 183 11.23 28.50 15.90
C THR A 183 11.26 27.27 15.02
N ALA A 184 10.09 26.70 14.74
CA ALA A 184 9.94 25.76 13.64
C ALA A 184 10.43 26.51 12.38
N GLN A 185 11.64 26.21 11.94
CA GLN A 185 12.09 26.54 10.60
C GLN A 185 11.41 25.53 9.66
N TRP A 186 11.05 26.00 8.47
CA TRP A 186 10.12 25.34 7.55
C TRP A 186 10.93 25.06 6.29
N PRO A 187 11.09 23.80 5.85
CA PRO A 187 11.79 23.55 4.62
C PRO A 187 10.91 24.02 3.46
N GLN A 188 11.44 24.94 2.67
CA GLN A 188 10.83 25.50 1.48
C GLN A 188 10.86 24.52 0.31
N THR A 189 11.83 23.61 0.34
CA THR A 189 12.05 22.62 -0.70
C THR A 189 12.51 21.30 -0.10
N LEU A 190 12.19 20.19 -0.77
CA LEU A 190 12.76 18.87 -0.48
C LEU A 190 13.87 18.51 -1.47
N ASP A 191 14.20 19.39 -2.42
CA ASP A 191 15.26 19.18 -3.40
C ASP A 191 16.63 19.43 -2.77
N PRO A 192 17.49 18.41 -2.62
CA PRO A 192 18.80 18.58 -2.00
C PRO A 192 19.70 19.61 -2.70
N ALA A 193 19.48 19.90 -3.98
CA ALA A 193 20.23 20.92 -4.72
C ALA A 193 19.77 22.37 -4.39
N ARG A 194 18.58 22.54 -3.80
CA ARG A 194 17.98 23.84 -3.49
C ARG A 194 17.92 24.14 -1.99
N LEU A 195 18.40 23.22 -1.15
CA LEU A 195 18.43 23.41 0.30
C LEU A 195 19.40 24.54 0.69
N THR A 196 18.92 25.39 1.58
CA THR A 196 19.64 26.52 2.18
C THR A 196 19.62 26.41 3.70
N CYS A 197 20.35 27.26 4.41
CA CYS A 197 20.30 27.29 5.88
C CYS A 197 18.92 27.61 6.46
N LEU A 198 17.99 28.15 5.66
CA LEU A 198 16.60 28.39 6.07
C LEU A 198 15.76 27.11 6.09
N ASP A 199 16.21 26.06 5.40
CA ASP A 199 15.53 24.77 5.31
C ASP A 199 15.90 23.81 6.44
N THR A 200 16.83 24.20 7.34
CA THR A 200 17.13 23.37 8.50
C THR A 200 15.94 23.29 9.42
N VAL A 201 15.62 22.10 9.90
CA VAL A 201 14.55 21.88 10.88
C VAL A 201 15.08 21.11 12.07
N MET A 202 14.40 21.27 13.20
CA MET A 202 14.70 20.54 14.43
C MET A 202 13.56 19.54 14.71
N LEU A 203 13.90 18.27 14.78
CA LEU A 203 13.01 17.18 15.17
C LEU A 203 13.38 16.73 16.59
N SER A 204 12.40 16.71 17.48
CA SER A 204 12.57 16.23 18.86
C SER A 204 11.32 15.50 19.31
N GLY A 205 11.49 14.51 20.19
CA GLY A 205 10.41 13.87 20.92
C GLY A 205 9.48 13.01 20.06
N LYS A 206 8.33 12.69 20.64
CA LYS A 206 7.34 11.81 20.00
C LYS A 206 6.48 12.59 19.03
N ASN A 207 6.73 12.32 17.76
CA ASN A 207 5.93 12.75 16.63
C ASN A 207 5.92 14.28 16.37
N PRO A 208 7.07 14.84 15.98
CA PRO A 208 7.15 16.25 15.62
C PRO A 208 6.23 16.55 14.42
N TYR A 209 5.60 17.72 14.48
CA TYR A 209 4.92 18.29 13.34
C TYR A 209 5.93 19.06 12.52
N LEU A 210 5.94 18.81 11.21
CA LEU A 210 6.70 19.59 10.27
C LEU A 210 5.77 20.47 9.45
N ASP A 211 6.13 21.74 9.53
CA ASP A 211 5.73 22.84 8.73
C ASP A 211 6.03 22.88 7.21
N LEU A 212 5.24 22.37 6.25
CA LEU A 212 5.55 22.56 4.81
C LEU A 212 4.76 23.73 4.19
N PRO A 213 5.25 24.36 3.10
CA PRO A 213 4.49 25.33 2.32
C PRO A 213 3.09 24.83 1.94
N THR A 214 3.00 23.55 1.59
CA THR A 214 1.78 22.83 1.18
C THR A 214 0.89 22.38 2.35
N GLY A 215 1.39 22.37 3.58
CA GLY A 215 0.59 22.01 4.75
C GLY A 215 1.40 21.41 5.90
N ARG A 216 0.71 21.01 6.97
CA ARG A 216 1.33 20.39 8.15
C ARG A 216 1.44 18.90 7.98
N VAL A 217 2.64 18.34 8.13
CA VAL A 217 2.88 16.89 8.11
C VAL A 217 3.28 16.37 9.49
N TYR A 218 2.86 15.15 9.80
CA TYR A 218 3.22 14.43 11.01
C TYR A 218 4.33 13.43 10.70
N LEU A 219 5.46 13.52 11.41
CA LEU A 219 6.59 12.62 11.22
C LEU A 219 6.68 11.63 12.39
N ALA A 220 7.07 10.40 12.10
CA ALA A 220 7.29 9.37 13.11
C ALA A 220 8.69 8.78 12.92
N TYR A 221 9.44 8.64 14.01
CA TYR A 221 10.79 8.06 13.95
C TYR A 221 10.73 6.56 13.70
N THR A 222 9.74 5.88 14.28
CA THR A 222 9.49 4.45 14.12
C THR A 222 8.05 4.19 13.66
N GLY A 223 7.83 3.08 12.95
CA GLY A 223 6.51 2.74 12.39
C GLY A 223 5.44 2.34 13.42
N ASP A 224 5.79 2.25 14.70
CA ASP A 224 4.88 1.96 15.82
C ASP A 224 4.62 3.20 16.71
N HIS A 225 5.23 4.35 16.40
CA HIS A 225 5.12 5.62 17.13
C HIS A 225 5.57 5.58 18.61
N ARG A 226 6.21 4.49 19.06
CA ARG A 226 6.59 4.36 20.48
C ARG A 226 7.83 5.16 20.80
N ILE A 227 8.74 5.26 19.84
CA ILE A 227 10.06 5.86 20.00
C ILE A 227 10.06 7.18 19.22
N GLY A 228 10.43 8.25 19.92
CA GLY A 228 10.54 9.60 19.37
C GLY A 228 11.84 9.82 18.61
N PHE A 229 11.93 10.95 17.90
CA PHE A 229 13.19 11.41 17.34
C PHE A 229 14.17 11.72 18.48
N PRO A 230 15.49 11.48 18.30
CA PRO A 230 16.48 11.91 19.27
C PRO A 230 16.35 13.41 19.58
N GLU A 231 16.59 13.78 20.83
CA GLU A 231 16.46 15.19 21.24
C GLU A 231 17.40 16.09 20.44
N HIS A 232 16.89 17.24 20.04
CA HIS A 232 17.62 18.27 19.30
C HIS A 232 18.18 17.79 17.95
N THR A 233 17.51 16.83 17.29
CA THR A 233 17.93 16.36 15.97
C THR A 233 17.73 17.47 14.94
N ARG A 234 18.80 18.22 14.64
CA ARG A 234 18.80 19.31 13.67
C ARG A 234 19.33 18.82 12.32
N GLY A 235 18.63 19.17 11.24
CA GLY A 235 19.02 18.70 9.92
C GLY A 235 18.08 19.15 8.81
N PHE A 236 18.18 18.49 7.66
CA PHE A 236 17.37 18.75 6.48
C PHE A 236 16.44 17.58 6.18
N LEU A 237 15.19 17.87 5.89
CA LEU A 237 14.31 16.90 5.22
C LEU A 237 14.52 17.03 3.71
N TYR A 238 14.82 15.93 3.03
CA TYR A 238 15.11 15.94 1.59
C TYR A 238 14.55 14.70 0.91
N PHE A 239 14.32 14.77 -0.40
CA PHE A 239 13.94 13.64 -1.22
C PHE A 239 15.17 13.05 -1.91
N ASP A 240 15.45 11.79 -1.62
CA ASP A 240 16.49 11.04 -2.31
C ASP A 240 15.88 10.34 -3.54
N LEU A 241 16.25 10.81 -4.72
CA LEU A 241 15.81 10.25 -6.00
C LEU A 241 16.29 8.80 -6.19
N ALA A 242 17.48 8.45 -5.70
CA ALA A 242 18.06 7.12 -5.90
C ALA A 242 17.27 6.02 -5.16
N SER A 243 16.82 6.31 -3.93
CA SER A 243 15.98 5.37 -3.16
C SER A 243 14.48 5.64 -3.22
N LEU A 244 14.06 6.70 -3.93
CA LEU A 244 12.69 7.19 -3.94
C LEU A 244 12.13 7.27 -2.51
N SER A 245 12.78 8.04 -1.66
CA SER A 245 12.36 8.19 -0.26
C SER A 245 12.64 9.58 0.26
N VAL A 246 11.81 10.03 1.20
CA VAL A 246 12.08 11.25 1.96
C VAL A 246 12.94 10.87 3.15
N ARG A 247 14.10 11.49 3.28
CA ARG A 247 15.10 11.22 4.31
C ARG A 247 15.35 12.44 5.16
N PHE A 248 15.99 12.22 6.30
CA PHE A 248 16.43 13.29 7.18
C PHE A 248 17.95 13.27 7.30
N ARG A 249 18.63 14.35 6.92
CA ARG A 249 20.09 14.48 7.03
C ARG A 249 20.46 15.36 8.21
N ILE A 250 21.11 14.79 9.22
CA ILE A 250 21.57 15.47 10.42
C ILE A 250 22.82 16.31 10.11
N LEU A 251 22.88 17.52 10.68
CA LEU A 251 24.04 18.39 10.62
C LEU A 251 25.02 18.10 11.77
N GLY A 252 26.31 18.02 11.45
CA GLY A 252 27.38 17.89 12.44
C GLY A 252 27.84 19.25 12.97
N GLY A 253 27.58 19.54 14.24
CA GLY A 253 28.08 20.74 14.93
C GLY A 253 27.22 21.99 14.76
N HIS A 254 27.58 23.06 15.47
CA HIS A 254 26.81 24.32 15.54
C HIS A 254 27.07 25.28 14.37
N ASP A 255 28.23 25.18 13.69
CA ASP A 255 28.75 26.29 12.89
C ASP A 255 28.75 26.08 11.36
N VAL A 256 28.58 24.85 10.86
CA VAL A 256 28.61 24.59 9.40
C VAL A 256 27.30 23.99 8.92
N ILE A 257 26.46 24.83 8.31
CA ILE A 257 25.18 24.45 7.71
C ILE A 257 25.39 24.02 6.25
N GLU A 258 26.15 22.94 6.04
CA GLU A 258 26.36 22.36 4.70
C GLU A 258 25.69 21.00 4.57
N PHE A 259 24.74 20.88 3.64
CA PHE A 259 24.07 19.61 3.35
C PHE A 259 25.04 18.46 3.03
N LYS A 260 26.16 18.76 2.34
CA LYS A 260 27.13 17.74 1.93
C LYS A 260 27.90 17.10 3.09
N ARG A 261 28.09 17.82 4.21
CA ARG A 261 28.85 17.34 5.38
C ARG A 261 27.98 16.57 6.38
N GLY A 262 26.66 16.64 6.24
CA GLY A 262 25.72 15.91 7.11
C GLY A 262 25.64 14.42 6.79
N SER A 263 25.12 13.65 7.74
CA SER A 263 24.84 12.21 7.59
C SER A 263 23.36 11.94 7.72
N ASP A 264 22.85 10.90 7.06
CA ASP A 264 21.44 10.51 7.23
C ASP A 264 21.18 10.10 8.68
N LEU A 265 20.04 10.53 9.23
CA LEU A 265 19.50 10.05 10.48
C LEU A 265 19.31 8.55 10.37
N LEU A 266 19.89 7.79 11.29
CA LEU A 266 19.76 6.34 11.32
C LEU A 266 18.62 5.93 12.25
N LEU A 267 18.05 4.76 11.98
CA LEU A 267 17.17 4.04 12.90
C LEU A 267 17.99 3.49 14.09
N LEU A 268 17.29 2.89 15.06
CA LEU A 268 17.89 2.38 16.30
C LEU A 268 18.91 1.24 16.09
N ASP A 269 18.92 0.63 14.91
CA ASP A 269 19.93 -0.36 14.54
C ASP A 269 21.30 0.27 14.23
N GLY A 270 21.38 1.60 14.14
CA GLY A 270 22.60 2.35 13.83
C GLY A 270 23.14 2.10 12.43
N ARG A 271 22.34 1.51 11.53
CA ARG A 271 22.77 1.13 10.18
C ARG A 271 21.79 1.58 9.10
N THR A 272 20.49 1.48 9.37
CA THR A 272 19.45 1.77 8.39
C THR A 272 19.08 3.25 8.43
N PRO A 273 19.19 4.00 7.33
CA PRO A 273 18.70 5.37 7.27
C PRO A 273 17.19 5.45 7.55
N TRP A 274 16.80 6.38 8.41
CA TRP A 274 15.41 6.78 8.58
C TRP A 274 14.91 7.37 7.26
N CYS A 275 13.78 6.85 6.79
CA CYS A 275 13.13 7.36 5.60
C CYS A 275 11.60 7.17 5.65
N ILE A 276 10.91 7.98 4.87
CA ILE A 276 9.53 7.77 4.47
C ILE A 276 9.59 7.34 3.01
N SER A 277 9.35 6.06 2.73
CA SER A 277 9.35 5.55 1.36
C SER A 277 8.34 6.32 0.50
N PHE A 278 8.66 6.51 -0.78
CA PHE A 278 7.79 7.22 -1.70
C PHE A 278 6.40 6.62 -1.71
N HIS A 279 6.25 5.28 -1.66
CA HIS A 279 4.95 4.60 -1.52
C HIS A 279 4.13 5.03 -0.27
N ARG A 280 4.76 5.45 0.83
CA ARG A 280 4.00 6.02 1.96
C ARG A 280 3.55 7.45 1.65
N VAL A 281 4.47 8.29 1.16
CA VAL A 281 4.18 9.69 0.77
C VAL A 281 3.00 9.76 -0.21
N ALA A 282 3.08 8.85 -1.15
CA ALA A 282 2.11 8.48 -2.14
C ALA A 282 0.71 8.13 -1.65
N SER A 283 0.61 7.07 -0.85
CA SER A 283 -0.64 6.37 -0.57
C SER A 283 -1.33 6.88 0.69
N TRP A 284 -0.59 7.51 1.61
CA TRP A 284 -1.14 7.91 2.89
C TRP A 284 -1.53 9.38 2.88
N ASN A 285 -2.78 9.66 3.24
CA ASN A 285 -3.31 11.02 3.30
C ASN A 285 -2.57 11.91 4.31
N SER A 286 -1.98 11.34 5.36
CA SER A 286 -1.17 12.09 6.34
C SER A 286 0.08 12.72 5.71
N TYR A 287 0.55 12.18 4.58
CA TYR A 287 1.71 12.70 3.85
C TYR A 287 1.31 13.50 2.60
N ALA A 288 0.04 13.89 2.46
CA ALA A 288 -0.42 14.77 1.38
C ALA A 288 0.42 16.05 1.24
N PRO A 289 0.84 16.75 2.32
CA PRO A 289 1.70 17.92 2.20
C PRO A 289 3.06 17.60 1.58
N ILE A 290 3.73 16.52 1.99
CA ILE A 290 4.99 16.09 1.38
C ILE A 290 4.77 15.79 -0.10
N ARG A 291 3.72 15.04 -0.44
CA ARG A 291 3.39 14.69 -1.83
C ARG A 291 3.17 15.91 -2.72
N GLU A 292 2.44 16.91 -2.21
CA GLU A 292 2.25 18.18 -2.90
C GLU A 292 3.55 18.99 -3.01
N GLN A 293 4.41 18.93 -1.99
CA GLN A 293 5.71 19.59 -2.00
C GLN A 293 6.64 18.98 -3.04
N LEU A 294 6.68 17.65 -3.15
CA LEU A 294 7.47 16.96 -4.20
C LEU A 294 6.98 17.31 -5.62
N LEU A 295 5.67 17.49 -5.80
CA LEU A 295 5.09 17.99 -7.06
C LEU A 295 5.49 19.44 -7.32
N LEU A 296 5.46 20.29 -6.30
CA LEU A 296 5.82 21.70 -6.39
C LEU A 296 7.31 21.90 -6.71
N ASP A 297 8.16 21.05 -6.15
CA ASP A 297 9.60 21.03 -6.43
C ASP A 297 9.97 20.32 -7.75
N ASN A 298 8.99 19.78 -8.48
CA ASN A 298 9.19 18.96 -9.69
C ASN A 298 10.11 17.74 -9.48
N LEU A 299 10.20 17.22 -8.25
CA LEU A 299 10.99 16.04 -7.92
C LEU A 299 10.29 14.74 -8.32
N VAL A 300 8.97 14.79 -8.46
CA VAL A 300 8.14 13.68 -8.92
C VAL A 300 7.01 14.23 -9.79
N SER A 301 6.52 13.43 -10.74
CA SER A 301 5.37 13.76 -11.58
C SER A 301 4.05 13.31 -10.96
N LYS A 302 2.93 13.92 -11.38
CA LYS A 302 1.58 13.43 -11.03
C LYS A 302 1.35 12.00 -11.51
N GLN A 303 2.01 11.57 -12.58
CA GLN A 303 1.92 10.21 -13.08
C GLN A 303 2.66 9.23 -12.17
N GLN A 304 3.88 9.56 -11.72
CA GLN A 304 4.60 8.80 -10.68
C GLN A 304 3.77 8.72 -9.38
N ILE A 305 2.98 9.78 -9.11
CA ILE A 305 2.03 9.80 -7.99
C ILE A 305 0.74 8.98 -8.22
N ARG A 306 0.37 8.70 -9.47
CA ARG A 306 -0.80 7.86 -9.74
C ARG A 306 -0.39 6.41 -9.91
N SER A 307 0.83 6.16 -10.38
CA SER A 307 1.43 4.85 -10.55
C SER A 307 1.92 4.25 -9.23
N HIS A 308 1.44 4.70 -8.06
CA HIS A 308 1.79 4.16 -6.74
C HIS A 308 1.37 2.71 -6.50
N VAL A 309 0.83 2.04 -7.52
CA VAL A 309 0.84 0.59 -7.57
C VAL A 309 2.26 0.19 -7.86
N TYR A 310 2.90 -0.58 -6.98
CA TYR A 310 4.24 -1.11 -7.24
C TYR A 310 4.25 -1.74 -8.63
N VAL A 311 4.90 -1.12 -9.61
CA VAL A 311 4.88 -1.63 -10.99
C VAL A 311 6.10 -2.49 -11.16
N VAL A 312 5.91 -3.78 -11.41
CA VAL A 312 6.95 -4.66 -11.91
C VAL A 312 6.69 -4.94 -13.39
N SER A 313 7.74 -4.89 -14.19
CA SER A 313 7.72 -5.16 -15.62
C SER A 313 7.62 -6.65 -15.94
N THR A 314 8.13 -7.50 -15.05
CA THR A 314 8.19 -8.95 -15.24
C THR A 314 8.23 -9.72 -13.92
N LEU A 315 7.84 -11.00 -13.97
CA LEU A 315 8.05 -11.97 -12.87
C LEU A 315 9.14 -13.00 -13.23
N ASP A 316 9.73 -12.90 -14.42
CA ASP A 316 10.88 -13.70 -14.83
C ASP A 316 12.15 -13.18 -14.15
N HIS A 317 12.73 -13.98 -13.25
CA HIS A 317 13.93 -13.58 -12.51
C HIS A 317 15.15 -13.27 -13.40
N THR A 318 15.19 -13.80 -14.62
CA THR A 318 16.27 -13.55 -15.59
C THR A 318 16.12 -12.22 -16.33
N ARG A 319 14.93 -11.59 -16.24
CA ARG A 319 14.59 -10.35 -16.94
C ARG A 319 14.30 -9.19 -15.98
N LEU A 320 14.51 -9.39 -14.68
CA LEU A 320 14.35 -8.33 -13.68
C LEU A 320 15.33 -7.18 -13.95
N THR A 321 14.88 -5.98 -13.64
CA THR A 321 15.64 -4.72 -13.71
C THR A 321 15.58 -4.04 -12.34
N ASP A 322 16.46 -3.07 -12.06
CA ASP A 322 16.40 -2.33 -10.80
C ASP A 322 15.07 -1.58 -10.60
N ALA A 323 14.32 -1.31 -11.68
CA ALA A 323 12.99 -0.71 -11.61
C ALA A 323 11.94 -1.66 -10.99
N ASP A 324 12.20 -2.97 -10.98
CA ASP A 324 11.32 -3.99 -10.41
C ASP A 324 11.54 -4.18 -8.90
N LEU A 325 12.49 -3.45 -8.30
CA LEU A 325 12.81 -3.56 -6.89
C LEU A 325 11.70 -2.93 -6.05
N LEU A 326 11.07 -3.76 -5.22
CA LEU A 326 9.97 -3.40 -4.35
C LEU A 326 10.44 -3.25 -2.91
N ASP A 327 9.91 -2.26 -2.20
CA ASP A 327 10.06 -2.14 -0.75
C ASP A 327 8.71 -2.38 -0.06
N LEU A 328 8.52 -3.58 0.50
CA LEU A 328 7.29 -3.95 1.20
C LEU A 328 7.34 -3.63 2.71
N SER A 329 8.41 -2.98 3.19
CA SER A 329 8.75 -2.92 4.60
C SER A 329 7.67 -2.28 5.49
N GLY A 330 7.23 -3.04 6.50
CA GLY A 330 6.21 -2.61 7.45
C GLY A 330 4.78 -2.56 6.90
N LEU A 331 4.54 -2.93 5.65
CA LEU A 331 3.18 -2.98 5.08
C LEU A 331 2.46 -4.25 5.56
N ALA A 332 1.17 -4.17 5.88
CA ALA A 332 0.37 -5.37 6.13
C ALA A 332 -0.17 -5.98 4.81
N ARG A 333 -0.46 -5.09 3.86
CA ARG A 333 -0.95 -5.40 2.52
C ARG A 333 -0.43 -4.34 1.57
N CYS A 334 -0.12 -4.75 0.34
CA CYS A 334 0.09 -3.86 -0.79
C CYS A 334 -0.59 -4.44 -2.03
N GLU A 335 -0.71 -3.60 -3.05
CA GLU A 335 -1.15 -3.98 -4.38
C GLU A 335 -0.01 -3.69 -5.34
N VAL A 336 0.40 -4.74 -6.07
CA VAL A 336 1.50 -4.70 -7.02
C VAL A 336 0.94 -4.86 -8.42
N SER A 337 1.18 -3.89 -9.28
CA SER A 337 0.85 -3.96 -10.69
C SER A 337 1.95 -4.71 -11.42
N VAL A 338 1.57 -5.63 -12.29
CA VAL A 338 2.47 -6.22 -13.27
C VAL A 338 2.14 -5.57 -14.60
N ALA A 339 3.10 -4.87 -15.21
CA ALA A 339 2.96 -4.13 -16.46
C ALA A 339 3.98 -4.64 -17.50
N PRO A 340 3.69 -5.75 -18.19
CA PRO A 340 4.54 -6.26 -19.26
C PRO A 340 4.54 -5.28 -20.44
N ALA A 341 5.67 -5.13 -21.14
CA ALA A 341 5.86 -4.14 -22.21
C ALA A 341 4.83 -4.22 -23.36
N ASP A 342 4.24 -5.39 -23.57
CA ASP A 342 3.34 -5.75 -24.66
C ASP A 342 1.90 -6.03 -24.22
N ARG A 343 1.52 -5.75 -22.95
CA ARG A 343 0.27 -6.27 -22.37
C ARG A 343 -0.47 -5.30 -21.46
N GLU A 344 -1.74 -5.62 -21.24
CA GLU A 344 -2.57 -4.93 -20.25
C GLU A 344 -2.01 -5.18 -18.84
N MET A 345 -1.87 -4.08 -18.09
CA MET A 345 -1.44 -4.11 -16.70
C MET A 345 -2.51 -4.78 -15.82
N PHE A 346 -2.09 -5.62 -14.89
CA PHE A 346 -2.98 -6.21 -13.89
C PHE A 346 -2.41 -6.07 -12.48
N THR A 347 -3.27 -6.17 -11.47
CA THR A 347 -2.88 -5.94 -10.06
C THR A 347 -2.95 -7.21 -9.23
N LEU A 348 -1.91 -7.42 -8.42
CA LEU A 348 -1.71 -8.53 -7.50
C LEU A 348 -1.80 -8.03 -6.04
N PRO A 349 -2.73 -8.55 -5.23
CA PRO A 349 -2.75 -8.27 -3.81
C PRO A 349 -1.65 -9.09 -3.11
N VAL A 350 -0.69 -8.41 -2.51
CA VAL A 350 0.43 -9.00 -1.76
C VAL A 350 0.23 -8.75 -0.28
N ARG A 351 0.18 -9.81 0.54
CA ARG A 351 -0.15 -9.76 1.98
C ARG A 351 0.82 -10.61 2.80
N CYS A 352 1.26 -10.12 3.95
CA CYS A 352 2.09 -10.87 4.88
C CYS A 352 1.20 -11.78 5.75
N GLY A 353 0.87 -12.98 5.26
CA GLY A 353 0.06 -13.97 6.00
C GLY A 353 -1.46 -13.71 6.02
N GLU A 354 -2.16 -14.44 6.89
CA GLU A 354 -3.64 -14.39 7.02
C GLU A 354 -4.11 -13.39 8.09
N SER A 355 -3.27 -13.09 9.08
CA SER A 355 -3.48 -12.11 10.15
C SER A 355 -2.94 -10.74 9.71
N PRO A 356 -3.26 -9.62 10.40
CA PRO A 356 -2.70 -8.30 10.12
C PRO A 356 -1.21 -8.19 10.49
N SER A 357 -0.42 -9.21 10.15
CA SER A 357 1.03 -9.19 10.26
C SER A 357 1.58 -8.23 9.21
N ARG A 358 2.58 -7.46 9.61
CA ARG A 358 3.33 -6.58 8.71
C ARG A 358 4.48 -7.35 8.10
N PHE A 359 4.86 -7.00 6.88
CA PHE A 359 6.15 -7.37 6.32
C PHE A 359 7.27 -6.89 7.24
N PRO A 360 8.37 -7.65 7.38
CA PRO A 360 9.57 -7.21 8.09
C PRO A 360 10.03 -5.80 7.67
N ILE A 361 10.73 -5.08 8.55
CA ILE A 361 11.20 -3.71 8.28
C ILE A 361 12.27 -3.60 7.19
N ASP A 362 12.76 -4.74 6.71
CA ASP A 362 13.81 -4.95 5.73
C ASP A 362 13.31 -5.83 4.56
N ALA A 363 11.99 -5.81 4.29
CA ALA A 363 11.33 -6.55 3.23
C ALA A 363 11.45 -5.84 1.87
N ARG A 364 12.67 -5.47 1.50
CA ARG A 364 13.05 -4.93 0.19
C ARG A 364 13.55 -6.07 -0.71
N GLY A 365 13.17 -6.08 -1.98
CA GLY A 365 13.47 -7.18 -2.88
C GLY A 365 12.58 -7.26 -4.12
N PHE A 366 12.54 -8.43 -4.75
CA PHE A 366 11.85 -8.64 -6.03
C PHE A 366 10.78 -9.72 -5.92
N LEU A 367 9.66 -9.50 -6.62
CA LEU A 367 8.73 -10.58 -6.91
C LEU A 367 9.23 -11.38 -8.11
N TYR A 368 9.20 -12.71 -7.99
CA TYR A 368 9.63 -13.58 -9.08
C TYR A 368 8.86 -14.90 -9.07
N TRP A 369 8.67 -15.47 -10.25
CA TRP A 369 8.09 -16.79 -10.41
C TRP A 369 9.18 -17.85 -10.24
N HIS A 370 9.02 -18.69 -9.23
CA HIS A 370 9.94 -19.79 -8.93
C HIS A 370 9.34 -21.11 -9.40
N VAL A 371 10.09 -21.82 -10.24
CA VAL A 371 9.78 -23.20 -10.66
C VAL A 371 10.85 -24.11 -10.08
N PRO A 372 10.53 -25.00 -9.12
CA PRO A 372 11.49 -25.96 -8.61
C PRO A 372 11.97 -26.89 -9.72
N GLU A 373 13.28 -27.09 -9.84
CA GLU A 373 13.88 -28.00 -10.83
C GLU A 373 13.30 -29.41 -10.75
N GLU A 374 13.07 -29.88 -9.52
CA GLU A 374 12.55 -31.22 -9.30
C GLU A 374 11.09 -31.38 -9.69
N ASN A 375 10.24 -30.36 -9.56
CA ASN A 375 8.80 -30.53 -9.71
C ASN A 375 8.10 -29.23 -10.17
N PRO A 376 7.71 -29.12 -11.45
CA PRO A 376 7.02 -27.93 -11.96
C PRO A 376 5.63 -27.72 -11.33
N TYR A 377 5.00 -28.75 -10.76
CA TYR A 377 3.72 -28.64 -10.04
C TYR A 377 3.83 -27.98 -8.65
N ASP A 378 5.05 -27.62 -8.24
CA ASP A 378 5.35 -26.82 -7.06
C ASP A 378 5.72 -25.37 -7.39
N ALA A 379 5.52 -24.94 -8.64
CA ALA A 379 5.75 -23.56 -9.03
C ALA A 379 4.92 -22.57 -8.18
N GLU A 380 5.55 -21.46 -7.83
CA GLU A 380 4.96 -20.44 -6.97
C GLU A 380 5.58 -19.06 -7.19
N LEU A 381 4.76 -18.01 -7.03
CA LEU A 381 5.25 -16.64 -6.97
C LEU A 381 5.88 -16.42 -5.60
N ARG A 382 7.12 -15.96 -5.54
CA ARG A 382 7.84 -15.66 -4.31
C ARG A 382 8.30 -14.21 -4.26
N PHE A 383 8.71 -13.79 -3.07
CA PHE A 383 9.37 -12.50 -2.86
C PHE A 383 10.79 -12.78 -2.36
N ARG A 384 11.81 -12.42 -3.12
CA ARG A 384 13.21 -12.57 -2.72
C ARG A 384 13.74 -11.27 -2.15
N ARG A 385 14.22 -11.30 -0.91
CA ARG A 385 14.81 -10.17 -0.22
C ARG A 385 16.25 -9.95 -0.70
N THR A 386 16.53 -8.74 -1.17
CA THR A 386 17.85 -8.31 -1.64
C THR A 386 17.88 -6.78 -1.72
N GLU A 387 19.08 -6.20 -1.65
CA GLU A 387 19.28 -4.74 -1.72
C GLU A 387 19.36 -4.22 -3.15
N SER A 388 19.80 -5.07 -4.09
CA SER A 388 19.98 -4.75 -5.51
C SER A 388 19.76 -5.99 -6.38
N LEU A 389 19.62 -5.77 -7.69
CA LEU A 389 19.52 -6.86 -8.67
C LEU A 389 20.80 -7.71 -8.72
N GLU A 390 21.98 -7.10 -8.64
CA GLU A 390 23.28 -7.80 -8.64
C GLU A 390 23.39 -8.86 -7.52
N ARG A 391 22.75 -8.59 -6.38
CA ARG A 391 22.71 -9.48 -5.21
C ARG A 391 21.54 -10.46 -5.23
N PHE A 392 20.72 -10.49 -6.28
CA PHE A 392 19.53 -11.35 -6.35
C PHE A 392 19.85 -12.83 -6.10
N ALA A 393 20.93 -13.37 -6.68
CA ALA A 393 21.33 -14.76 -6.48
C ALA A 393 21.70 -15.06 -5.01
N GLN A 394 22.30 -14.09 -4.31
CA GLN A 394 22.73 -14.18 -2.91
C GLN A 394 21.59 -13.86 -1.92
N GLY A 395 20.52 -13.21 -2.39
CA GLY A 395 19.35 -12.90 -1.58
C GLY A 395 18.59 -14.15 -1.13
N HIS A 396 17.77 -14.00 -0.10
CA HIS A 396 16.96 -15.08 0.47
C HIS A 396 15.47 -14.80 0.28
N ASP A 397 14.68 -15.86 0.13
CA ASP A 397 13.23 -15.71 0.05
C ASP A 397 12.67 -15.15 1.37
N LEU A 398 11.65 -14.29 1.27
CA LEU A 398 10.94 -13.76 2.42
C LEU A 398 10.21 -14.90 3.15
N TRP A 399 10.55 -15.13 4.42
CA TRP A 399 9.90 -16.14 5.24
C TRP A 399 8.60 -15.60 5.88
N MET A 400 7.58 -16.44 5.96
CA MET A 400 6.36 -16.09 6.68
C MET A 400 6.56 -16.28 8.20
N PRO A 401 6.22 -15.28 9.05
CA PRO A 401 6.32 -15.42 10.50
C PRO A 401 5.57 -16.67 11.01
N GLY A 402 6.26 -17.49 11.81
CA GLY A 402 5.68 -18.70 12.41
C GLY A 402 5.45 -19.87 11.45
N ARG A 403 5.96 -19.80 10.21
CA ARG A 403 5.88 -20.91 9.24
C ARG A 403 7.28 -21.26 8.73
N ASP A 404 7.55 -22.56 8.66
CA ASP A 404 8.77 -23.11 8.07
C ASP A 404 8.65 -23.17 6.53
N ARG A 405 8.33 -22.02 5.91
CA ARG A 405 8.32 -21.88 4.45
C ARG A 405 8.40 -20.41 4.01
N PRO A 406 8.94 -20.15 2.81
CA PRO A 406 8.86 -18.82 2.21
C PRO A 406 7.41 -18.40 1.93
N TRP A 407 7.20 -17.09 1.95
CA TRP A 407 6.02 -16.43 1.42
C TRP A 407 5.86 -16.78 -0.05
N SER A 408 4.66 -17.21 -0.42
CA SER A 408 4.41 -17.70 -1.77
C SER A 408 2.93 -17.64 -2.17
N LEU A 409 2.66 -17.36 -3.44
CA LEU A 409 1.38 -17.67 -4.10
C LEU A 409 1.57 -18.88 -5.00
N ARG A 410 1.11 -20.04 -4.52
CA ARG A 410 1.27 -21.33 -5.21
C ARG A 410 0.40 -21.40 -6.45
N LEU A 411 0.94 -21.98 -7.53
CA LEU A 411 0.21 -22.22 -8.78
C LEU A 411 -1.10 -22.99 -8.54
N ARG A 412 -1.07 -24.01 -7.67
CA ARG A 412 -2.28 -24.75 -7.25
C ARG A 412 -3.36 -23.84 -6.66
N GLY A 413 -2.98 -22.84 -5.87
CA GLY A 413 -3.92 -21.88 -5.28
C GLY A 413 -4.54 -21.01 -6.35
N LEU A 414 -3.69 -20.46 -7.23
CA LEU A 414 -4.10 -19.60 -8.34
C LEU A 414 -5.06 -20.32 -9.30
N ALA A 415 -4.70 -21.52 -9.77
CA ALA A 415 -5.49 -22.30 -10.73
C ALA A 415 -6.84 -22.79 -10.19
N ARG A 416 -6.98 -22.93 -8.86
CA ARG A 416 -8.23 -23.41 -8.23
C ARG A 416 -9.17 -22.29 -7.81
N GLN A 417 -8.66 -21.08 -7.62
CA GLN A 417 -9.43 -19.96 -7.08
C GLN A 417 -9.95 -19.07 -8.20
N ALA A 418 -11.24 -18.74 -8.13
CA ALA A 418 -11.84 -17.68 -8.94
C ALA A 418 -11.56 -16.28 -8.34
N ALA A 419 -10.39 -16.08 -7.73
CA ALA A 419 -10.02 -14.75 -7.25
C ALA A 419 -9.80 -13.84 -8.47
N SER A 420 -10.22 -12.58 -8.37
CA SER A 420 -10.16 -11.63 -9.49
C SER A 420 -8.75 -11.46 -10.08
N HIS A 421 -7.71 -11.61 -9.26
CA HIS A 421 -6.31 -11.50 -9.67
C HIS A 421 -5.70 -12.82 -10.18
N SER A 422 -6.31 -13.98 -9.91
CA SER A 422 -5.77 -15.27 -10.35
C SER A 422 -5.77 -15.40 -11.87
N ARG A 423 -6.84 -14.98 -12.53
CA ARG A 423 -6.99 -15.16 -13.98
C ARG A 423 -5.97 -14.32 -14.77
N PRO A 424 -5.82 -12.99 -14.55
CA PRO A 424 -4.79 -12.21 -15.23
C PRO A 424 -3.38 -12.75 -14.99
N LEU A 425 -3.07 -13.17 -13.75
CA LEU A 425 -1.77 -13.74 -13.42
C LEU A 425 -1.52 -15.05 -14.17
N LEU A 426 -2.48 -15.98 -14.21
CA LEU A 426 -2.32 -17.24 -14.93
C LEU A 426 -2.14 -17.03 -16.44
N GLU A 427 -2.90 -16.11 -17.04
CA GLU A 427 -2.74 -15.76 -18.46
C GLU A 427 -1.35 -15.16 -18.73
N TYR A 428 -0.89 -14.25 -17.86
CA TYR A 428 0.48 -13.72 -17.93
C TYR A 428 1.53 -14.85 -17.84
N LEU A 429 1.43 -15.75 -16.86
CA LEU A 429 2.39 -16.84 -16.66
C LEU A 429 2.47 -17.77 -17.87
N LYS A 430 1.33 -18.10 -18.51
CA LYS A 430 1.29 -18.89 -19.76
C LYS A 430 2.00 -18.16 -20.89
N GLN A 431 1.56 -16.93 -21.16
CA GLN A 431 2.03 -16.15 -22.30
C GLN A 431 3.49 -15.71 -22.15
N ALA A 432 4.00 -15.58 -20.92
CA ALA A 432 5.40 -15.29 -20.65
C ALA A 432 6.29 -16.55 -20.67
N GLY A 433 5.72 -17.74 -20.88
CA GLY A 433 6.47 -19.00 -20.84
C GLY A 433 6.96 -19.40 -19.44
N LEU A 434 6.43 -18.78 -18.38
CA LEU A 434 6.82 -19.02 -16.99
C LEU A 434 6.11 -20.23 -16.37
N ALA A 435 4.98 -20.62 -16.93
CA ALA A 435 4.26 -21.83 -16.55
C ALA A 435 3.64 -22.52 -17.77
N ASP A 436 3.83 -23.83 -17.85
CA ASP A 436 3.22 -24.66 -18.89
C ASP A 436 1.69 -24.71 -18.72
N GLU A 437 0.96 -24.55 -19.83
CA GLU A 437 -0.50 -24.53 -19.84
C GLU A 437 -1.10 -25.85 -19.35
N SER A 438 -0.49 -26.99 -19.68
CA SER A 438 -0.93 -28.29 -19.21
C SER A 438 -0.83 -28.38 -17.69
N VAL A 439 0.25 -27.88 -17.07
CA VAL A 439 0.43 -27.85 -15.61
C VAL A 439 -0.65 -27.01 -14.93
N ILE A 440 -1.00 -25.84 -15.49
CA ILE A 440 -2.11 -25.01 -15.00
C ILE A 440 -3.44 -25.77 -15.10
N ASN A 441 -3.72 -26.37 -16.25
CA ASN A 441 -4.94 -27.12 -16.49
C ASN A 441 -5.06 -28.34 -15.55
N HIS A 442 -3.95 -29.04 -15.30
CA HIS A 442 -3.88 -30.12 -14.32
C HIS A 442 -4.21 -29.63 -12.90
N HIS A 443 -3.69 -28.47 -12.47
CA HIS A 443 -4.04 -27.89 -11.17
C HIS A 443 -5.51 -27.45 -11.06
N ALA A 444 -6.15 -27.07 -12.17
CA ALA A 444 -7.57 -26.75 -12.22
C ALA A 444 -8.46 -28.00 -12.08
N LYS A 445 -7.99 -29.17 -12.55
CA LYS A 445 -8.67 -30.48 -12.43
C LYS A 445 -8.72 -30.98 -10.98
N THR A 446 -9.62 -30.40 -10.19
CA THR A 446 -9.87 -30.79 -8.79
C THR A 446 -11.32 -31.12 -8.48
N THR A 447 -12.19 -31.02 -9.49
CA THR A 447 -13.61 -31.32 -9.39
C THR A 447 -13.91 -32.55 -10.22
N VAL A 448 -14.62 -33.50 -9.61
CA VAL A 448 -15.15 -34.70 -10.26
C VAL A 448 -16.65 -34.52 -10.41
N THR A 449 -17.10 -34.60 -11.65
CA THR A 449 -18.50 -34.54 -12.09
C THR A 449 -18.97 -35.89 -12.64
N HIS A 450 -18.05 -36.68 -13.18
CA HIS A 450 -18.25 -38.05 -13.67
C HIS A 450 -17.14 -38.96 -13.13
N MET A 451 -17.39 -40.27 -13.00
CA MET A 451 -16.39 -41.19 -12.42
C MET A 451 -15.12 -41.35 -13.26
N ARG A 452 -15.20 -41.09 -14.56
CA ARG A 452 -14.04 -41.04 -15.47
C ARG A 452 -13.20 -39.77 -15.35
N ASP A 453 -13.68 -38.74 -14.67
CA ASP A 453 -12.96 -37.48 -14.57
C ASP A 453 -11.63 -37.70 -13.85
N VAL A 454 -10.57 -37.21 -14.47
CA VAL A 454 -9.22 -37.27 -13.90
C VAL A 454 -8.91 -36.00 -13.13
N PHE A 455 -8.21 -36.15 -12.01
CA PHE A 455 -7.73 -35.06 -11.18
C PHE A 455 -6.27 -35.25 -10.80
N LEU A 456 -5.62 -34.13 -10.49
CA LEU A 456 -4.21 -34.12 -10.12
C LEU A 456 -4.00 -34.74 -8.73
N VAL A 457 -3.15 -35.75 -8.68
CA VAL A 457 -2.58 -36.34 -7.46
C VAL A 457 -1.12 -35.96 -7.37
N ARG A 458 -0.70 -35.50 -6.19
CA ARG A 458 0.70 -35.17 -5.91
C ARG A 458 1.17 -36.06 -4.76
N PHE A 459 2.28 -36.77 -4.96
CA PHE A 459 2.69 -37.86 -4.06
C PHE A 459 3.16 -37.36 -2.68
N ARG A 460 3.72 -36.13 -2.63
CA ARG A 460 4.17 -35.49 -1.39
C ARG A 460 3.03 -35.02 -0.47
N LEU A 461 1.79 -34.93 -0.94
CA LEU A 461 0.70 -34.35 -0.16
C LEU A 461 0.15 -35.33 0.89
N ARG A 462 0.26 -34.95 2.18
CA ARG A 462 -0.32 -35.69 3.32
C ARG A 462 -1.81 -36.03 3.18
N SER A 463 -2.54 -35.14 2.51
CA SER A 463 -3.93 -35.38 2.16
C SER A 463 -4.28 -34.81 0.79
N LEU A 464 -5.12 -35.55 0.07
CA LEU A 464 -5.69 -35.16 -1.20
C LEU A 464 -7.17 -34.83 -0.99
N SER A 465 -7.56 -33.60 -1.27
CA SER A 465 -8.97 -33.21 -1.29
C SER A 465 -9.47 -33.14 -2.73
N VAL A 466 -10.51 -33.91 -3.01
CA VAL A 466 -11.23 -33.94 -4.29
C VAL A 466 -12.62 -33.35 -4.06
N ARG A 467 -13.04 -32.42 -4.91
CA ARG A 467 -14.39 -31.84 -4.86
C ARG A 467 -15.30 -32.69 -5.74
N LEU A 468 -16.42 -33.16 -5.20
CA LEU A 468 -17.48 -33.81 -5.99
C LEU A 468 -18.56 -32.78 -6.29
N ARG A 469 -19.09 -32.75 -7.53
CA ARG A 469 -20.16 -31.82 -7.91
C ARG A 469 -21.16 -32.46 -8.87
N VAL A 470 -22.45 -32.31 -8.58
CA VAL A 470 -23.57 -32.66 -9.47
C VAL A 470 -24.63 -31.58 -9.41
N GLY A 471 -24.85 -30.87 -10.51
CA GLY A 471 -25.73 -29.71 -10.54
C GLY A 471 -25.34 -28.66 -9.48
N THR A 472 -26.27 -28.37 -8.56
CA THR A 472 -26.07 -27.45 -7.43
C THR A 472 -25.45 -28.12 -6.19
N LEU A 473 -25.41 -29.46 -6.15
CA LEU A 473 -24.85 -30.19 -5.02
C LEU A 473 -23.32 -30.28 -5.14
N SER A 474 -22.63 -30.02 -4.04
CA SER A 474 -21.19 -30.24 -3.95
C SER A 474 -20.75 -30.68 -2.55
N CYS A 475 -19.68 -31.48 -2.52
CA CYS A 475 -19.01 -31.88 -1.28
C CYS A 475 -17.50 -32.06 -1.54
N HIS A 476 -16.74 -32.23 -0.46
CA HIS A 476 -15.30 -32.52 -0.52
C HIS A 476 -15.05 -33.88 0.10
N ILE A 477 -14.38 -34.76 -0.63
CA ILE A 477 -13.80 -35.98 -0.08
C ILE A 477 -12.31 -35.75 0.17
N VAL A 478 -11.79 -36.31 1.25
CA VAL A 478 -10.38 -36.15 1.63
C VAL A 478 -9.76 -37.53 1.83
N PHE A 479 -8.84 -37.89 0.95
CA PHE A 479 -7.98 -39.04 1.12
C PHE A 479 -6.81 -38.63 2.02
N ARG A 480 -6.65 -39.30 3.17
CA ARG A 480 -5.58 -39.04 4.14
C ARG A 480 -4.62 -40.21 4.16
N GLY A 481 -3.35 -39.94 4.48
CA GLY A 481 -2.35 -40.98 4.66
C GLY A 481 -2.08 -41.74 3.36
N MET A 482 -1.84 -41.01 2.27
CA MET A 482 -1.40 -41.65 1.02
C MET A 482 -0.11 -42.45 1.30
N PRO A 483 0.06 -43.61 0.66
CA PRO A 483 1.22 -44.47 0.93
C PRO A 483 2.56 -43.83 0.56
N TRP A 484 2.54 -42.76 -0.24
CA TRP A 484 3.73 -42.09 -0.75
C TRP A 484 4.10 -40.80 -0.03
N VAL A 485 3.31 -40.41 0.99
CA VAL A 485 3.52 -39.17 1.74
C VAL A 485 4.91 -39.16 2.34
N ASP A 486 5.63 -38.06 2.13
CA ASP A 486 7.00 -37.84 2.60
C ASP A 486 8.03 -38.86 2.03
N ILE A 487 7.61 -39.84 1.21
CA ILE A 487 8.48 -40.86 0.58
C ILE A 487 8.79 -40.50 -0.87
N TYR A 488 7.76 -40.20 -1.67
CA TYR A 488 7.93 -39.88 -3.08
C TYR A 488 7.46 -38.44 -3.38
N SER A 489 8.22 -37.74 -4.21
CA SER A 489 7.78 -36.55 -4.95
C SER A 489 7.32 -36.94 -6.36
N GLY A 490 6.72 -35.99 -7.09
CA GLY A 490 6.11 -36.22 -8.40
C GLY A 490 4.59 -36.03 -8.42
N ALA A 491 4.01 -36.25 -9.60
CA ALA A 491 2.62 -35.96 -9.90
C ALA A 491 2.02 -36.93 -10.92
N ALA A 492 0.72 -37.17 -10.78
CA ALA A 492 -0.04 -38.00 -11.70
C ALA A 492 -1.48 -37.49 -11.85
N LEU A 493 -2.14 -37.91 -12.93
CA LEU A 493 -3.59 -37.85 -13.03
C LEU A 493 -4.17 -39.17 -12.53
N ALA A 494 -5.18 -39.09 -11.67
CA ALA A 494 -5.92 -40.24 -11.19
C ALA A 494 -7.42 -40.03 -11.35
N ARG A 495 -8.18 -41.13 -11.37
CA ARG A 495 -9.64 -41.12 -11.30
C ARG A 495 -10.14 -41.85 -10.06
N LEU A 496 -11.40 -41.63 -9.71
CA LEU A 496 -12.07 -42.39 -8.66
C LEU A 496 -12.46 -43.77 -9.18
N VAL A 497 -12.33 -44.78 -8.32
CA VAL A 497 -12.75 -46.16 -8.60
C VAL A 497 -13.61 -46.66 -7.45
N VAL A 498 -14.71 -47.35 -7.77
CA VAL A 498 -15.53 -48.02 -6.76
C VAL A 498 -14.92 -49.39 -6.49
N LEU A 499 -14.44 -49.56 -5.26
CA LEU A 499 -13.81 -50.79 -4.81
C LEU A 499 -14.84 -51.81 -4.33
N ASP A 500 -15.89 -51.31 -3.69
CA ASP A 500 -16.95 -52.10 -3.09
C ASP A 500 -18.18 -51.19 -2.89
N ASP A 501 -19.36 -51.73 -3.16
CA ASP A 501 -20.63 -51.03 -3.02
C ASP A 501 -21.62 -51.90 -2.24
N THR A 502 -21.77 -51.62 -0.95
CA THR A 502 -22.70 -52.34 -0.08
C THR A 502 -24.04 -51.60 0.00
N GLN A 503 -25.03 -52.22 0.66
CA GLN A 503 -26.32 -51.58 0.88
C GLN A 503 -26.22 -50.23 1.62
N THR A 504 -25.20 -50.05 2.46
CA THR A 504 -25.08 -48.86 3.33
C THR A 504 -23.89 -47.97 3.00
N THR A 505 -22.86 -48.48 2.32
CA THR A 505 -21.61 -47.76 2.09
C THR A 505 -21.02 -48.00 0.71
N VAL A 506 -20.47 -46.94 0.10
CA VAL A 506 -19.61 -47.03 -1.10
C VAL A 506 -18.16 -46.87 -0.66
N ARG A 507 -17.28 -47.78 -1.06
CA ARG A 507 -15.83 -47.71 -0.80
C ARG A 507 -15.10 -47.22 -2.04
N LEU A 508 -14.40 -46.09 -1.89
CA LEU A 508 -13.65 -45.47 -2.98
C LEU A 508 -12.14 -45.72 -2.90
N GLY A 509 -11.54 -45.89 -4.07
CA GLY A 509 -10.10 -45.89 -4.31
C GLY A 509 -9.70 -44.83 -5.34
N LEU A 510 -8.40 -44.73 -5.56
CA LEU A 510 -7.80 -43.93 -6.63
C LEU A 510 -7.09 -44.86 -7.60
N ARG A 511 -7.29 -44.66 -8.90
CA ARG A 511 -6.48 -45.34 -9.92
C ARG A 511 -5.65 -44.31 -10.66
N ILE A 512 -4.33 -44.51 -10.67
CA ILE A 512 -3.42 -43.68 -11.47
C ILE A 512 -3.66 -43.97 -12.95
N VAL A 513 -4.01 -42.93 -13.71
CA VAL A 513 -4.29 -43.01 -15.16
C VAL A 513 -3.07 -42.59 -15.96
N THR A 514 -2.40 -41.52 -15.57
CA THR A 514 -1.25 -40.97 -16.30
C THR A 514 -0.21 -40.48 -15.32
N MET A 515 1.04 -40.87 -15.53
CA MET A 515 2.18 -40.27 -14.83
C MET A 515 2.55 -38.98 -15.53
N LEU A 516 2.46 -37.86 -14.83
CA LEU A 516 2.84 -36.54 -15.35
C LEU A 516 4.30 -36.25 -15.06
N ASP A 517 4.70 -36.60 -13.84
CA ASP A 517 6.02 -36.39 -13.31
C ASP A 517 6.37 -37.60 -12.43
N GLY A 518 7.34 -38.39 -12.89
CA GLY A 518 7.68 -39.71 -12.34
C GLY A 518 7.95 -39.68 -10.84
N PRO A 519 7.68 -40.76 -10.09
CA PRO A 519 7.98 -40.78 -8.67
C PRO A 519 9.48 -40.69 -8.45
N ARG A 520 9.91 -39.70 -7.68
CA ARG A 520 11.29 -39.60 -7.20
C ARG A 520 11.29 -39.81 -5.70
N MET A 521 12.23 -40.60 -5.21
CA MET A 521 12.37 -40.88 -3.79
C MET A 521 12.98 -39.65 -3.11
N ASN A 522 12.38 -39.17 -2.02
CA ASN A 522 12.95 -38.09 -1.23
C ASN A 522 14.19 -38.64 -0.49
N CYS A 523 15.34 -38.01 -0.67
CA CYS A 523 16.66 -38.53 -0.27
C CYS A 523 16.96 -38.47 1.23
N ASP A 524 15.99 -38.13 2.10
CA ASP A 524 16.22 -37.84 3.53
C ASP A 524 16.65 -39.06 4.38
N GLY A 525 17.02 -40.19 3.76
CA GLY A 525 17.72 -41.34 4.37
C GLY A 525 16.92 -42.14 5.41
N LYS A 526 15.72 -41.69 5.79
CA LYS A 526 14.86 -42.35 6.80
C LYS A 526 13.74 -43.19 6.19
N VAL A 527 13.81 -43.46 4.88
CA VAL A 527 12.72 -44.13 4.16
C VAL A 527 12.67 -45.61 4.54
N ARG A 528 11.46 -46.12 4.78
CA ARG A 528 11.18 -47.55 4.96
C ARG A 528 11.35 -48.29 3.63
N SER A 529 12.09 -49.40 3.62
CA SER A 529 12.49 -50.12 2.42
C SER A 529 11.36 -50.79 1.63
N ASP A 530 10.11 -50.73 2.09
CA ASP A 530 8.96 -51.49 1.57
C ASP A 530 7.96 -50.66 0.74
N ALA A 531 8.14 -49.34 0.63
CA ALA A 531 7.18 -48.48 -0.05
C ALA A 531 7.24 -48.63 -1.58
N VAL A 532 6.24 -49.29 -2.16
CA VAL A 532 6.11 -49.46 -3.62
C VAL A 532 5.83 -48.10 -4.31
N PRO A 533 6.63 -47.70 -5.32
CA PRO A 533 6.42 -46.45 -6.02
C PRO A 533 5.05 -46.44 -6.76
N PRO A 534 4.41 -45.27 -6.90
CA PRO A 534 3.20 -45.14 -7.71
C PRO A 534 3.51 -45.52 -9.17
N LYS A 535 2.61 -46.28 -9.79
CA LYS A 535 2.71 -46.69 -11.21
C LYS A 535 1.37 -46.48 -11.89
N VAL A 536 1.38 -46.33 -13.21
CA VAL A 536 0.14 -46.30 -14.01
C VAL A 536 -0.65 -47.59 -13.76
N GLY A 537 -1.97 -47.46 -13.61
CA GLY A 537 -2.86 -48.57 -13.27
C GLY A 537 -2.89 -48.97 -11.79
N HIS A 538 -1.94 -48.47 -10.97
CA HIS A 538 -1.90 -48.79 -9.55
C HIS A 538 -3.15 -48.24 -8.84
N LEU A 539 -3.86 -49.15 -8.18
CA LEU A 539 -5.00 -48.86 -7.33
C LEU A 539 -4.53 -48.52 -5.91
N VAL A 540 -4.84 -47.30 -5.46
CA VAL A 540 -4.60 -46.87 -4.09
C VAL A 540 -5.92 -46.88 -3.34
N PRO A 541 -6.13 -47.83 -2.41
CA PRO A 541 -7.26 -47.74 -1.52
C PRO A 541 -7.06 -46.53 -0.62
N GLY A 542 -8.11 -45.72 -0.39
CA GLY A 542 -8.04 -44.67 0.63
C GLY A 542 -7.68 -45.27 2.00
N ARG A 543 -7.19 -44.47 2.95
CA ARG A 543 -7.01 -44.92 4.35
C ARG A 543 -7.90 -44.10 5.25
N ARG A 544 -8.79 -44.74 6.03
CA ARG A 544 -9.48 -44.07 7.13
C ARG A 544 -8.52 -43.97 8.32
N TYR A 545 -8.18 -42.75 8.70
CA TYR A 545 -7.38 -42.49 9.90
C TYR A 545 -8.26 -42.71 11.14
N ASN A 546 -8.03 -43.79 11.89
CA ASN A 546 -8.61 -43.94 13.23
C ASN A 546 -7.88 -42.96 14.15
N ARG A 547 -8.63 -42.08 14.81
CA ARG A 547 -8.09 -41.02 15.66
C ARG A 547 -7.54 -41.55 17.00
N ASP A 548 -7.89 -42.78 17.35
CA ASP A 548 -7.77 -43.31 18.72
C ASP A 548 -6.61 -44.29 18.93
N TYR A 549 -5.83 -44.61 17.91
CA TYR A 549 -4.61 -45.42 18.07
C TYR A 549 -3.39 -44.55 17.87
N GLY A 550 -2.52 -44.53 18.89
CA GLY A 550 -1.16 -44.02 18.79
C GLY A 550 -0.37 -44.72 17.67
N PRO A 551 0.89 -44.32 17.43
CA PRO A 551 1.67 -44.67 16.24
C PRO A 551 2.18 -46.13 16.21
N THR A 552 1.38 -47.10 16.64
CA THR A 552 1.72 -48.52 16.51
C THR A 552 1.44 -49.02 15.10
N ASN A 553 2.51 -49.46 14.46
CA ASN A 553 2.66 -49.72 13.04
C ASN A 553 2.18 -51.13 12.65
N SER A 554 0.92 -51.29 12.24
CA SER A 554 0.55 -52.41 11.37
C SER A 554 -0.18 -51.91 10.12
N TRP A 555 0.39 -52.26 8.95
CA TRP A 555 -0.10 -51.87 7.63
C TRP A 555 -1.02 -52.93 6.99
N SER A 556 -1.36 -54.00 7.72
CA SER A 556 -2.11 -55.15 7.18
C SER A 556 -3.61 -54.92 6.97
N THR A 557 -4.12 -53.68 7.03
CA THR A 557 -5.51 -53.42 6.61
C THR A 557 -5.66 -52.01 6.04
N VAL A 558 -5.45 -51.87 4.72
CA VAL A 558 -5.72 -50.62 4.01
C VAL A 558 -7.24 -50.45 3.88
N ARG A 559 -7.84 -49.67 4.79
CA ARG A 559 -9.29 -49.39 4.77
C ARG A 559 -9.61 -48.21 3.87
N SER A 560 -10.07 -48.51 2.66
CA SER A 560 -10.61 -47.56 1.66
C SER A 560 -11.61 -46.53 2.22
N LEU A 561 -11.78 -45.42 1.50
CA LEU A 561 -12.68 -44.34 1.90
C LEU A 561 -14.13 -44.81 1.78
N GLY A 562 -14.68 -45.34 2.88
CA GLY A 562 -16.08 -45.74 2.99
C GLY A 562 -16.98 -44.53 3.24
N LEU A 563 -17.84 -44.23 2.28
CA LEU A 563 -18.86 -43.18 2.36
C LEU A 563 -20.21 -43.82 2.63
N ARG A 564 -20.89 -43.41 3.70
CA ARG A 564 -22.26 -43.87 3.97
C ARG A 564 -23.19 -43.29 2.90
N LYS A 565 -23.98 -44.13 2.23
CA LYS A 565 -24.93 -43.71 1.18
C LYS A 565 -25.92 -42.64 1.67
N SER A 566 -26.27 -42.69 2.96
CA SER A 566 -27.16 -41.71 3.61
C SER A 566 -26.49 -40.36 3.92
N SER A 567 -25.16 -40.25 3.91
CA SER A 567 -24.46 -38.99 4.16
C SER A 567 -24.60 -38.01 2.99
N LYS A 568 -24.30 -36.73 3.22
CA LYS A 568 -24.28 -35.73 2.15
C LYS A 568 -23.34 -36.14 1.01
N GLU A 569 -22.15 -36.61 1.36
CA GLU A 569 -21.13 -37.08 0.42
C GLU A 569 -21.60 -38.30 -0.36
N GLY A 570 -22.19 -39.29 0.33
CA GLY A 570 -22.74 -40.49 -0.30
C GLY A 570 -23.85 -40.15 -1.30
N LYS A 571 -24.78 -39.26 -0.94
CA LYS A 571 -25.85 -38.81 -1.85
C LYS A 571 -25.31 -38.11 -3.11
N VAL A 572 -24.28 -37.26 -2.97
CA VAL A 572 -23.64 -36.62 -4.14
C VAL A 572 -22.95 -37.65 -5.01
N LEU A 573 -22.18 -38.56 -4.41
CA LEU A 573 -21.48 -39.62 -5.13
C LEU A 573 -22.43 -40.54 -5.88
N LEU A 574 -23.53 -41.00 -5.27
CA LEU A 574 -24.52 -41.87 -5.93
C LEU A 574 -25.13 -41.18 -7.16
N LYS A 575 -25.32 -39.87 -7.12
CA LYS A 575 -25.76 -39.11 -8.30
C LYS A 575 -24.70 -39.06 -9.39
N ILE A 576 -23.42 -38.84 -9.04
CA ILE A 576 -22.29 -38.92 -10.00
C ILE A 576 -22.25 -40.31 -10.64
N MET A 577 -22.35 -41.37 -9.82
CA MET A 577 -22.35 -42.75 -10.29
C MET A 577 -23.51 -43.02 -11.24
N GLY A 578 -24.73 -42.63 -10.86
CA GLY A 578 -25.91 -42.79 -11.71
C GLY A 578 -25.82 -42.02 -13.04
N GLN A 579 -25.20 -40.83 -13.04
CA GLN A 579 -24.94 -40.06 -14.27
C GLN A 579 -23.83 -40.65 -15.13
N SER A 580 -22.90 -41.41 -14.53
CA SER A 580 -21.80 -42.04 -15.25
C SER A 580 -22.22 -43.32 -15.98
N GLY A 581 -23.38 -43.92 -15.64
CA GLY A 581 -23.90 -45.11 -16.32
C GLY A 581 -22.97 -46.33 -16.20
N ASP A 582 -22.77 -47.07 -17.29
CA ASP A 582 -21.87 -48.22 -17.37
C ASP A 582 -20.38 -47.83 -17.37
N ASP A 583 -20.05 -46.54 -17.39
CA ASP A 583 -18.69 -45.98 -17.40
C ASP A 583 -18.04 -46.02 -16.00
N MET A 584 -18.35 -47.07 -15.24
CA MET A 584 -17.92 -47.30 -13.86
C MET A 584 -16.83 -48.36 -13.84
N ASP A 585 -15.58 -47.95 -13.60
CA ASP A 585 -14.53 -48.88 -13.19
C ASP A 585 -14.95 -49.54 -11.86
N THR A 586 -15.51 -50.74 -11.95
CA THR A 586 -15.77 -51.60 -10.81
C THR A 586 -14.69 -52.65 -10.76
N GLN A 587 -13.80 -52.54 -9.77
CA GLN A 587 -12.74 -53.51 -9.58
C GLN A 587 -13.07 -54.31 -8.32
N ARG A 588 -13.56 -55.54 -8.50
CA ARG A 588 -13.73 -56.46 -7.37
C ARG A 588 -12.34 -56.76 -6.82
N MET A 589 -12.10 -56.40 -5.57
CA MET A 589 -10.93 -56.89 -4.83
C MET A 589 -11.11 -58.40 -4.68
N GLN A 590 -10.32 -59.17 -5.45
CA GLN A 590 -10.18 -60.61 -5.28
C GLN A 590 -9.36 -60.92 -4.03
#